data_AF-A0A1J4NRF5-F1
#
_entry.id   AF-A0A1J4NRF5-F1
#
_cell.length_a   1.000
_cell.length_b   1.000
_cell.length_c   1.000
_cell.angle_alpha   90.00
_cell.angle_beta   90.00
_cell.angle_gamma   90.00
#
_symmetry.space_group_name_H-M   'P 1'
#
loop_
_entity.id
_entity.type
_entity.pdbx_description
1 polymer ?
#
loop_
_entity_poly.entity_id
_entity_poly.type
_entity_poly.pdbx_seq_one_letter_code
_entity_poly.pdbx_strand_id
1 'polypeptide(L)'
;MSEGAAVDSDTTAADTAAADTRPTKIMYVAEATAHGGRNGHVTSQDGQIGLRVAMPPALGGDGNGTNPEQLFAAGYSSCFHNALILVGNRAGYDLTGSTVAAKVGIGPNKQRGYGLAVALSVSLPVLDKEVAAKLVDAAHEVCPYSNATRGNIDVTILLG
;
A
#
# COMPACT_ATOMS: atom_id res chain seq x y z
N MET A 1 -62.71 15.66 1.38
CA MET A 1 -62.54 14.28 1.88
C MET A 1 -61.23 13.81 1.28
N SER A 2 -60.13 14.07 1.99
CA SER A 2 -59.46 13.13 2.92
C SER A 2 -58.69 12.09 2.09
N GLU A 3 -57.39 12.30 1.88
CA GLU A 3 -56.23 11.92 2.72
C GLU A 3 -55.66 10.57 2.29
N GLY A 4 -54.33 10.51 2.29
CA GLY A 4 -53.58 9.28 2.03
C GLY A 4 -52.14 9.56 1.64
N ALA A 5 -51.37 10.13 2.56
CA ALA A 5 -49.92 10.31 2.44
C ALA A 5 -49.15 9.02 2.80
N ALA A 6 -47.91 8.97 2.30
CA ALA A 6 -46.80 8.07 2.66
C ALA A 6 -46.96 6.60 2.19
N VAL A 7 -45.92 5.90 1.75
CA VAL A 7 -44.56 5.82 2.33
C VAL A 7 -43.52 5.58 1.23
N ASP A 8 -42.53 6.48 1.16
CA ASP A 8 -41.19 6.18 0.67
C ASP A 8 -40.59 5.10 1.56
N SER A 9 -40.39 3.91 1.02
CA SER A 9 -39.54 2.90 1.65
C SER A 9 -38.97 1.97 0.60
N ASP A 10 -37.94 2.44 -0.08
CA ASP A 10 -36.88 1.51 -0.48
C ASP A 10 -35.51 2.17 -0.28
N THR A 11 -35.27 2.61 0.96
CA THR A 11 -33.93 2.78 1.49
C THR A 11 -33.40 1.40 1.87
N THR A 12 -33.08 0.57 0.88
CA THR A 12 -32.23 -0.60 1.11
C THR A 12 -30.85 -0.29 0.59
N ALA A 13 -29.94 -0.05 1.54
CA ALA A 13 -28.50 -0.23 1.45
C ALA A 13 -27.92 -0.05 0.04
N ALA A 14 -27.56 1.20 -0.29
CA ALA A 14 -26.45 1.41 -1.19
C ALA A 14 -25.22 0.78 -0.51
N ASP A 15 -25.02 -0.51 -0.83
CA ASP A 15 -23.76 -1.21 -0.75
C ASP A 15 -22.69 -0.22 -1.19
N THR A 16 -21.87 0.23 -0.24
CA THR A 16 -20.78 1.17 -0.50
C THR A 16 -19.75 0.40 -1.31
N ALA A 17 -20.00 0.24 -2.61
CA ALA A 17 -19.05 -0.32 -3.54
C ALA A 17 -17.77 0.49 -3.38
N ALA A 18 -16.70 -0.20 -2.94
CA ALA A 18 -15.40 0.42 -2.77
C ALA A 18 -15.05 1.20 -4.04
N ALA A 19 -14.50 2.42 -3.87
CA ALA A 19 -14.15 3.28 -4.98
C ALA A 19 -13.30 2.51 -6.01
N ASP A 20 -13.63 2.62 -7.31
CA ASP A 20 -12.83 2.02 -8.36
C ASP A 20 -11.52 2.79 -8.51
N THR A 21 -10.43 2.22 -8.00
CA THR A 21 -9.11 2.83 -7.99
C THR A 21 -8.24 2.44 -9.19
N ARG A 22 -8.79 1.71 -10.16
CA ARG A 22 -8.03 1.27 -11.34
C ARG A 22 -7.69 2.46 -12.27
N PRO A 23 -6.56 2.41 -12.98
CA PRO A 23 -6.16 3.51 -13.86
C PRO A 23 -7.10 3.62 -15.08
N THR A 24 -7.58 4.83 -15.35
CA THR A 24 -8.37 5.14 -16.55
C THR A 24 -7.51 5.31 -17.81
N LYS A 25 -6.21 5.56 -17.63
CA LYS A 25 -5.20 5.63 -18.68
C LYS A 25 -3.85 5.15 -18.15
N ILE A 26 -3.16 4.30 -18.91
CA ILE A 26 -1.81 3.85 -18.59
C ILE A 26 -0.80 4.92 -19.03
N MET A 27 -0.04 5.46 -18.07
CA MET A 27 0.95 6.52 -18.30
C MET A 27 2.40 6.00 -18.35
N TYR A 28 2.66 4.87 -17.69
CA TYR A 28 3.98 4.24 -17.61
C TYR A 28 3.81 2.76 -17.31
N VAL A 29 4.74 1.93 -17.80
CA VAL A 29 4.79 0.49 -17.56
C VAL A 29 6.19 0.12 -17.08
N ALA A 30 6.27 -0.43 -15.87
CA ALA A 30 7.46 -1.12 -15.37
C ALA A 30 7.34 -2.61 -15.66
N GLU A 31 8.44 -3.25 -16.03
CA GLU A 31 8.50 -4.69 -16.27
C GLU A 31 9.70 -5.30 -15.52
N ALA A 32 9.47 -6.41 -14.83
CA ALA A 32 10.53 -7.19 -14.22
C ALA A 32 10.27 -8.68 -14.40
N THR A 33 11.33 -9.43 -14.68
CA THR A 33 11.27 -10.87 -14.95
C THR A 33 11.99 -11.62 -13.83
N ALA A 34 11.31 -12.60 -13.24
CA ALA A 34 11.88 -13.49 -12.23
C ALA A 34 12.13 -14.89 -12.80
N HIS A 35 13.30 -15.46 -12.51
CA HIS A 35 13.70 -16.81 -12.94
C HIS A 35 14.21 -17.62 -11.73
N GLY A 36 14.11 -18.96 -11.78
CA GLY A 36 14.70 -19.84 -10.75
C GLY A 36 13.89 -20.00 -9.45
N GLY A 37 12.69 -19.42 -9.37
CA GLY A 37 11.76 -19.63 -8.25
C GLY A 37 12.31 -19.12 -6.90
N ARG A 38 12.20 -19.93 -5.85
CA ARG A 38 12.53 -19.56 -4.46
C ARG A 38 14.03 -19.40 -4.18
N ASN A 39 14.90 -19.75 -5.13
CA ASN A 39 16.35 -19.51 -5.10
C ASN A 39 16.78 -18.90 -6.44
N GLY A 40 16.11 -17.81 -6.80
CA GLY A 40 16.10 -17.25 -8.14
C GLY A 40 16.76 -15.89 -8.25
N HIS A 41 16.45 -15.20 -9.35
CA HIS A 41 16.88 -13.83 -9.61
C HIS A 41 15.72 -13.04 -10.24
N VAL A 42 15.64 -11.74 -9.95
CA VAL A 42 14.68 -10.82 -10.56
C VAL A 42 15.43 -9.65 -11.20
N THR A 43 15.08 -9.33 -12.44
CA THR A 43 15.66 -8.22 -13.22
C THR A 43 14.60 -7.32 -13.81
N SER A 44 14.77 -5.99 -13.72
CA SER A 44 13.92 -5.03 -14.45
C SER A 44 14.35 -4.88 -15.91
N GLN A 45 13.43 -4.40 -16.76
CA GLN A 45 13.66 -4.21 -18.20
C GLN A 45 14.79 -3.22 -18.53
N ASP A 46 15.10 -2.31 -17.60
CA ASP A 46 16.16 -1.32 -17.69
C ASP A 46 17.43 -1.70 -16.90
N GLY A 47 17.42 -2.86 -16.24
CA GLY A 47 18.53 -3.38 -15.44
C GLY A 47 18.80 -2.65 -14.12
N GLN A 48 17.96 -1.69 -13.71
CA GLN A 48 18.12 -0.98 -12.43
C GLN A 48 17.84 -1.88 -11.21
N ILE A 49 17.00 -2.91 -11.39
CA ILE A 49 16.80 -3.99 -10.42
C ILE A 49 17.49 -5.24 -10.97
N GLY A 50 18.37 -5.82 -10.16
CA GLY A 50 19.06 -7.09 -10.43
C GLY A 50 19.38 -7.79 -9.11
N LEU A 51 18.40 -8.53 -8.56
CA LEU A 51 18.45 -9.02 -7.17
C LEU A 51 18.30 -10.54 -7.12
N ARG A 52 19.13 -11.22 -6.32
CA ARG A 52 18.88 -12.62 -5.93
C ARG A 52 17.67 -12.67 -5.00
N VAL A 53 16.74 -13.57 -5.29
CA VAL A 53 15.60 -13.85 -4.42
C VAL A 53 15.78 -15.21 -3.74
N ALA A 54 15.44 -15.26 -2.46
CA ALA A 54 15.62 -16.41 -1.59
C ALA A 54 14.41 -16.56 -0.67
N MET A 55 14.06 -17.81 -0.34
CA MET A 55 13.13 -18.05 0.77
C MET A 55 13.80 -17.68 2.10
N PRO A 56 13.12 -16.93 3.00
CA PRO A 56 13.71 -16.57 4.28
C PRO A 56 13.80 -17.78 5.23
N PRO A 57 14.71 -17.76 6.23
CA PRO A 57 14.87 -18.86 7.18
C PRO A 57 13.59 -19.20 7.94
N ALA A 58 12.79 -18.18 8.29
CA ALA A 58 11.49 -18.34 8.95
C ALA A 58 10.48 -19.17 8.15
N LEU A 59 10.69 -19.32 6.83
CA LEU A 59 9.86 -20.13 5.93
C LEU A 59 10.60 -21.38 5.42
N GLY A 60 11.78 -21.70 5.98
CA GLY A 60 12.55 -22.90 5.65
C GLY A 60 13.61 -22.74 4.54
N GLY A 61 13.94 -21.50 4.17
CA GLY A 61 14.98 -21.23 3.16
C GLY A 61 16.35 -20.85 3.75
N ASP A 62 17.30 -20.54 2.87
CA ASP A 62 18.67 -20.16 3.25
C ASP A 62 18.82 -18.67 3.60
N GLY A 63 17.84 -17.83 3.20
CA GLY A 63 17.89 -16.39 3.40
C GLY A 63 18.97 -15.65 2.60
N ASN A 64 19.64 -16.28 1.64
CA ASN A 64 20.79 -15.71 0.92
C ASN A 64 20.36 -14.73 -0.19
N GLY A 65 19.38 -13.88 0.03
CA GLY A 65 18.83 -12.96 -0.97
C GLY A 65 17.65 -12.18 -0.39
N THR A 66 17.06 -11.30 -1.21
CA THR A 66 15.81 -10.65 -0.84
C THR A 66 14.62 -11.62 -1.03
N ASN A 67 13.41 -11.16 -0.75
CA ASN A 67 12.19 -11.94 -0.95
C ASN A 67 11.03 -11.04 -1.40
N PRO A 68 9.94 -11.60 -1.94
CA PRO A 68 8.79 -10.82 -2.37
C PRO A 68 8.21 -9.90 -1.29
N GLU A 69 8.25 -10.30 -0.02
CA GLU A 69 7.73 -9.49 1.09
C GLU A 69 8.59 -8.24 1.32
N GLN A 70 9.92 -8.35 1.24
CA GLN A 70 10.85 -7.21 1.30
C GLN A 70 10.71 -6.29 0.08
N LEU A 71 10.55 -6.85 -1.12
CA LEU A 71 10.31 -6.07 -2.33
C LEU A 71 8.98 -5.30 -2.24
N PHE A 72 7.94 -5.94 -1.71
CA PHE A 72 6.67 -5.28 -1.44
C PHE A 72 6.80 -4.19 -0.37
N ALA A 73 7.57 -4.44 0.70
CA ALA A 73 7.84 -3.44 1.73
C ALA A 73 8.56 -2.22 1.15
N ALA A 74 9.58 -2.42 0.33
CA ALA A 74 10.32 -1.36 -0.34
C ALA A 74 9.41 -0.56 -1.29
N GLY A 75 8.62 -1.26 -2.12
CA GLY A 75 7.67 -0.63 -3.02
C GLY A 75 6.62 0.20 -2.28
N TYR A 76 6.04 -0.34 -1.21
CA TYR A 76 5.00 0.33 -0.44
C TYR A 76 5.58 1.55 0.29
N SER A 77 6.69 1.41 1.02
CA SER A 77 7.28 2.55 1.75
C SER A 77 7.66 3.70 0.82
N SER A 78 8.31 3.41 -0.31
CA SER A 78 8.63 4.43 -1.33
C SER A 78 7.38 5.05 -1.94
N CYS A 79 6.37 4.26 -2.25
CA CYS A 79 5.11 4.74 -2.82
C CYS A 79 4.35 5.67 -1.86
N PHE A 80 4.28 5.30 -0.57
CA PHE A 80 3.60 6.08 0.45
C PHE A 80 4.39 7.36 0.80
N HIS A 81 5.72 7.29 0.87
CA HIS A 81 6.55 8.48 1.07
C HIS A 81 6.39 9.48 -0.09
N ASN A 82 6.39 9.02 -1.35
CA ASN A 82 6.09 9.89 -2.49
C ASN A 82 4.70 10.52 -2.41
N ALA A 83 3.69 9.78 -1.94
CA ALA A 83 2.35 10.31 -1.70
C ALA A 83 2.35 11.41 -0.61
N LEU A 84 3.06 11.19 0.51
CA LEU A 84 3.25 12.20 1.56
C LEU A 84 3.90 13.47 1.01
N ILE A 85 5.01 13.34 0.27
CA ILE A 85 5.70 14.47 -0.37
C ILE A 85 4.72 15.23 -1.28
N LEU A 86 3.95 14.52 -2.10
CA LEU A 86 2.97 15.14 -3.01
C LEU A 86 1.91 15.95 -2.26
N VAL A 87 1.28 15.37 -1.23
CA VAL A 87 0.17 16.04 -0.52
C VAL A 87 0.67 17.16 0.38
N GLY A 88 1.83 17.00 1.05
CA GLY A 88 2.40 18.06 1.87
C GLY A 88 2.89 19.25 1.05
N ASN A 89 3.53 19.00 -0.10
CA ASN A 89 3.93 20.09 -1.01
C ASN A 89 2.72 20.86 -1.53
N ARG A 90 1.62 20.19 -1.88
CA ARG A 90 0.38 20.84 -2.31
C ARG A 90 -0.26 21.69 -1.20
N ALA A 91 -0.10 21.27 0.05
CA ALA A 91 -0.59 21.99 1.21
C ALA A 91 0.40 23.04 1.75
N GLY A 92 1.59 23.18 1.17
CA GLY A 92 2.59 24.17 1.55
C GLY A 92 3.37 23.83 2.83
N TYR A 93 3.46 22.55 3.20
CA TYR A 93 4.19 22.10 4.39
C TYR A 93 5.63 21.69 4.08
N ASP A 94 6.54 21.96 5.02
CA ASP A 94 7.89 21.39 5.02
C ASP A 94 7.83 19.93 5.49
N LEU A 95 8.51 19.04 4.76
CA LEU A 95 8.59 17.61 5.05
C LEU A 95 10.04 17.15 5.23
N THR A 96 10.94 18.08 5.52
CA THR A 96 12.36 17.80 5.77
C THR A 96 12.52 16.71 6.84
N GLY A 97 13.30 15.67 6.53
CA GLY A 97 13.51 14.54 7.42
C GLY A 97 12.36 13.54 7.49
N SER A 98 11.31 13.69 6.67
CA SER A 98 10.21 12.72 6.62
C SER A 98 10.70 11.33 6.19
N THR A 99 10.17 10.29 6.83
CA THR A 99 10.46 8.89 6.47
C THR A 99 9.21 8.03 6.55
N VAL A 100 9.21 6.95 5.76
CA VAL A 100 8.22 5.88 5.86
C VAL A 100 8.96 4.55 5.91
N ALA A 101 8.70 3.76 6.94
CA ALA A 101 9.10 2.36 7.00
C ALA A 101 7.88 1.47 6.79
N ALA A 102 8.03 0.39 6.04
CA ALA A 102 6.98 -0.62 5.88
C ALA A 102 7.45 -1.96 6.47
N LYS A 103 6.61 -2.56 7.29
CA LYS A 103 6.73 -3.95 7.72
C LYS A 103 5.68 -4.77 6.99
N VAL A 104 6.10 -5.82 6.31
CA VAL A 104 5.20 -6.72 5.57
C VAL A 104 5.28 -8.09 6.21
N GLY A 105 4.14 -8.57 6.69
CA GLY A 105 3.95 -9.93 7.16
C GLY A 105 3.31 -10.79 6.07
N ILE A 106 3.64 -12.08 6.08
CA ILE A 106 2.99 -13.12 5.26
C ILE A 106 2.51 -14.24 6.17
N GLY A 107 1.32 -14.78 5.89
CA GLY A 107 0.75 -15.90 6.64
C GLY A 107 -0.31 -16.67 5.84
N PRO A 108 -0.74 -17.85 6.31
CA PRO A 108 -1.81 -18.59 5.65
C PRO A 108 -3.13 -17.81 5.68
N ASN A 109 -3.89 -17.86 4.58
CA ASN A 109 -5.22 -17.26 4.48
C ASN A 109 -6.33 -18.32 4.61
N LYS A 110 -7.59 -17.87 4.69
CA LYS A 110 -8.77 -18.76 4.84
C LYS A 110 -9.08 -19.62 3.60
N GLN A 111 -8.45 -19.33 2.45
CA GLN A 111 -8.70 -19.98 1.17
C GLN A 111 -7.57 -20.94 0.76
N ARG A 112 -6.86 -21.53 1.75
CA ARG A 112 -5.73 -22.46 1.50
C ARG A 112 -4.61 -21.83 0.65
N GLY A 113 -4.43 -20.52 0.74
CA GLY A 113 -3.31 -19.76 0.17
C GLY A 113 -2.57 -18.94 1.23
N TYR A 114 -1.90 -17.88 0.81
CA TYR A 114 -1.23 -16.91 1.69
C TYR A 114 -1.87 -15.53 1.57
N GLY A 115 -1.81 -14.75 2.65
CA GLY A 115 -2.18 -13.34 2.69
C GLY A 115 -1.03 -12.49 3.22
N LEU A 116 -1.08 -11.20 2.92
CA LEU A 116 -0.15 -10.22 3.46
C LEU A 116 -0.85 -9.35 4.51
N ALA A 117 -0.06 -8.76 5.39
CA ALA A 117 -0.48 -7.67 6.28
C ALA A 117 0.64 -6.63 6.35
N VAL A 118 0.29 -5.35 6.45
CA VAL A 118 1.25 -4.24 6.40
C VAL A 118 1.12 -3.37 7.63
N ALA A 119 2.27 -2.99 8.21
CA ALA A 119 2.36 -1.88 9.13
C ALA A 119 3.28 -0.80 8.56
N LEU A 120 2.76 0.40 8.32
CA LEU A 120 3.53 1.58 7.94
C LEU A 120 3.87 2.39 9.19
N SER A 121 5.13 2.80 9.31
CA SER A 121 5.58 3.75 10.34
C SER A 121 6.04 5.02 9.64
N VAL A 122 5.30 6.10 9.85
CA VAL A 122 5.53 7.40 9.23
C VAL A 122 6.13 8.34 10.26
N SER A 123 7.22 9.03 9.92
CA SER A 123 7.80 10.09 10.74
C SER A 123 7.79 11.40 9.95
N LEU A 124 7.28 12.46 10.59
CA LEU A 124 7.17 13.81 10.04
C LEU A 124 7.70 14.81 11.09
N PRO A 125 9.03 14.85 11.32
CA PRO A 125 9.60 15.42 12.55
C PRO A 125 9.45 16.94 12.68
N VAL A 126 9.17 17.64 11.58
CA VAL A 126 9.04 19.10 11.52
C VAL A 126 7.59 19.58 11.57
N LEU A 127 6.61 18.66 11.64
CA LEU A 127 5.19 18.99 11.63
C LEU A 127 4.53 18.69 12.96
N ASP A 128 3.54 19.50 13.31
CA ASP A 128 2.64 19.21 14.41
C ASP A 128 1.85 17.92 14.16
N LYS A 129 1.59 17.18 15.23
CA LYS A 129 0.96 15.84 15.17
C LYS A 129 -0.38 15.85 14.43
N GLU A 130 -1.19 16.88 14.63
CA GLU A 130 -2.51 17.01 14.00
C GLU A 130 -2.39 17.26 12.49
N VAL A 131 -1.40 18.03 12.06
CA VAL A 131 -1.10 18.27 10.65
C VAL A 131 -0.55 17.00 10.02
N ALA A 132 0.41 16.37 10.69
CA ALA A 132 1.02 15.12 10.26
C ALA A 132 -0.03 14.01 10.06
N ALA A 133 -0.97 13.85 10.98
CA ALA A 133 -2.07 12.89 10.87
C ALA A 133 -2.93 13.16 9.61
N LYS A 134 -3.32 14.42 9.37
CA LYS A 134 -4.11 14.79 8.18
C LYS A 134 -3.36 14.50 6.87
N LEU A 135 -2.05 14.75 6.83
CA LEU A 135 -1.23 14.45 5.66
C LEU A 135 -1.08 12.95 5.45
N VAL A 136 -0.95 12.16 6.52
CA VAL A 136 -0.92 10.70 6.45
C VAL A 136 -2.22 10.15 5.87
N ASP A 137 -3.37 10.63 6.34
CA ASP A 137 -4.67 10.20 5.81
C ASP A 137 -4.80 10.58 4.32
N ALA A 138 -4.44 11.81 3.96
CA ALA A 138 -4.45 12.25 2.56
C ALA A 138 -3.49 11.44 1.68
N ALA A 139 -2.31 11.08 2.18
CA ALA A 139 -1.35 10.24 1.46
C ALA A 139 -1.88 8.82 1.25
N HIS A 140 -2.61 8.26 2.22
CA HIS A 140 -3.21 6.93 2.11
C HIS A 140 -4.29 6.86 1.00
N GLU A 141 -5.02 7.95 0.77
CA GLU A 141 -6.02 8.03 -0.31
C GLU A 141 -5.40 8.14 -1.71
N VAL A 142 -4.21 8.72 -1.85
CA VAL A 142 -3.58 8.93 -3.18
C VAL A 142 -2.50 7.91 -3.52
N CYS A 143 -1.92 7.22 -2.53
CA CYS A 143 -0.87 6.23 -2.71
C CYS A 143 -1.37 5.02 -3.54
N PRO A 144 -0.80 4.74 -4.74
CA PRO A 144 -1.21 3.61 -5.56
C PRO A 144 -1.19 2.25 -4.86
N TYR A 145 -0.22 1.97 -3.99
CA TYR A 145 -0.14 0.71 -3.24
C TYR A 145 -1.28 0.58 -2.22
N SER A 146 -1.66 1.69 -1.57
CA SER A 146 -2.82 1.72 -0.67
C SER A 146 -4.11 1.48 -1.44
N ASN A 147 -4.27 2.13 -2.60
CA ASN A 147 -5.43 1.94 -3.46
C ASN A 147 -5.57 0.53 -4.03
N ALA A 148 -4.46 -0.14 -4.37
CA ALA A 148 -4.45 -1.49 -4.88
C ALA A 148 -4.75 -2.57 -3.81
N THR A 149 -4.49 -2.25 -2.53
CA THR A 149 -4.57 -3.23 -1.43
C THR A 149 -5.78 -3.04 -0.52
N ARG A 150 -6.47 -1.89 -0.63
CA ARG A 150 -7.65 -1.56 0.17
C ARG A 150 -8.72 -2.66 0.07
N GLY A 151 -9.19 -3.11 1.22
CA GLY A 151 -10.19 -4.16 1.35
C GLY A 151 -9.66 -5.60 1.15
N ASN A 152 -8.40 -5.77 0.75
CA ASN A 152 -7.80 -7.08 0.50
C ASN A 152 -6.83 -7.52 1.61
N ILE A 153 -6.13 -6.57 2.24
CA ILE A 153 -5.18 -6.82 3.33
C ILE A 153 -5.38 -5.82 4.47
N ASP A 154 -4.96 -6.19 5.67
CA ASP A 154 -4.88 -5.26 6.79
C ASP A 154 -3.68 -4.33 6.62
N VAL A 155 -3.92 -3.02 6.67
CA VAL A 155 -2.89 -1.97 6.66
C VAL A 155 -3.05 -1.09 7.89
N THR A 156 -2.07 -1.15 8.78
CA THR A 156 -2.01 -0.29 9.97
C THR A 156 -0.99 0.82 9.73
N ILE A 157 -1.36 2.07 10.00
CA ILE A 157 -0.45 3.21 9.86
C ILE A 157 -0.18 3.82 11.24
N LEU A 158 1.09 3.90 11.60
CA LEU A 158 1.58 4.45 12.85
C LEU A 158 2.29 5.77 12.54
N LEU A 159 1.85 6.84 13.20
CA LEU A 159 2.55 8.12 13.19
C LEU A 159 3.52 8.17 14.37
N GLY A 160 4.81 8.30 14.06
CA GLY A 160 5.91 8.41 15.02
C GLY A 160 6.38 9.83 15.27
#